data_AF-A0A5D6WG50-F1
#
_entry.id   AF-A0A5D6WG50-F1
#
_cell.length_a   1.000
_cell.length_b   1.000
_cell.length_c   1.000
_cell.angle_alpha   90.00
_cell.angle_beta   90.00
_cell.angle_gamma   90.00
#
_symmetry.space_group_name_H-M   'P 1'
#
loop_
_entity.id
_entity.type
_entity.pdbx_description
1 polymer ?
#
loop_
_entity_poly.entity_id
_entity_poly.type
_entity_poly.pdbx_seq_one_letter_code
_entity_poly.pdbx_strand_id
1 'polypeptide(L)'
;MEEQIQQEICPPPDSLTISDVDSKLIRWIEAEQAIVKAVNGWDCHKDDALKQRKGRCYLLEKHEAGSRLQLIDQIMSLGSLSPNSVWDMSKAIELATIGYLADYLTLREALNVSVTAGQRIQKCTSSWEKMGTAYLRYLKTFEGNSKRLRASEAAFEQLRNSSDSLYKAVPFDMELKKTW
;
A
#
# COMPACT_ATOMS: atom_id res chain seq x y z
N MET A 1 -32.75 3.27 -1.58
CA MET A 1 -31.89 3.56 -0.41
C MET A 1 -30.72 2.60 -0.36
N GLU A 2 -30.93 1.28 -0.41
CA GLU A 2 -29.82 0.30 -0.56
C GLU A 2 -29.03 0.48 -1.87
N GLU A 3 -29.67 0.80 -3.00
CA GLU A 3 -28.97 1.13 -4.25
C GLU A 3 -28.13 2.41 -4.17
N GLN A 4 -28.56 3.41 -3.39
CA GLN A 4 -27.79 4.65 -3.19
C GLN A 4 -26.58 4.42 -2.26
N ILE A 5 -26.74 3.57 -1.24
CA ILE A 5 -25.66 3.17 -0.33
C ILE A 5 -24.65 2.25 -1.05
N GLN A 6 -25.12 1.37 -1.95
CA GLN A 6 -24.24 0.57 -2.82
C GLN A 6 -23.51 1.44 -3.86
N GLN A 7 -24.16 2.47 -4.40
CA GLN A 7 -23.51 3.45 -5.29
C GLN A 7 -22.44 4.30 -4.60
N GLU A 8 -22.59 4.61 -3.30
CA GLU A 8 -21.57 5.33 -2.53
C GLU A 8 -20.31 4.49 -2.22
N ILE A 9 -20.44 3.17 -2.26
CA ILE A 9 -19.35 2.24 -1.94
C ILE A 9 -18.56 1.86 -3.20
N CYS A 10 -19.23 1.63 -4.33
CA CYS A 10 -18.58 1.12 -5.53
C CYS A 10 -17.78 2.22 -6.26
N PRO A 11 -16.52 1.97 -6.64
CA PRO A 11 -15.76 2.89 -7.46
C PRO A 11 -16.41 3.03 -8.84
N PRO A 12 -16.12 4.10 -9.61
CA PRO A 12 -16.64 4.25 -10.95
C PRO A 12 -16.24 3.06 -11.83
N PRO A 13 -17.05 2.69 -12.84
CA PRO A 13 -16.69 1.62 -13.77
C PRO A 13 -15.31 1.88 -14.40
N ASP A 14 -14.46 0.86 -14.39
CA ASP A 14 -13.11 0.90 -14.97
C ASP A 14 -12.85 -0.45 -15.64
N SER A 15 -12.32 -0.42 -16.86
CA SER A 15 -12.00 -1.62 -17.63
C SER A 15 -10.62 -2.17 -17.31
N LEU A 16 -9.80 -1.43 -16.55
CA LEU A 16 -8.44 -1.84 -16.25
C LEU A 16 -8.38 -3.08 -15.35
N THR A 17 -7.67 -4.10 -15.81
CA THR A 17 -7.43 -5.34 -15.07
C THR A 17 -5.95 -5.51 -14.74
N ILE A 18 -5.63 -6.42 -13.81
CA ILE A 18 -4.23 -6.68 -13.41
C ILE A 18 -3.40 -7.19 -14.60
N SER A 19 -4.02 -7.91 -15.54
CA SER A 19 -3.33 -8.41 -16.76
C SER A 19 -2.90 -7.31 -17.72
N ASP A 20 -3.49 -6.12 -17.63
CA ASP A 20 -3.14 -4.97 -18.47
C ASP A 20 -1.92 -4.21 -17.93
N VAL A 21 -1.45 -4.54 -16.72
CA VAL A 21 -0.42 -3.80 -16.00
C VAL A 21 0.91 -4.55 -16.08
N ASP A 22 2.01 -3.82 -16.30
CA ASP A 22 3.35 -4.42 -16.26
C ASP A 22 3.59 -5.13 -14.92
N SER A 23 3.79 -6.44 -15.00
CA SER A 23 4.10 -7.31 -13.86
C SER A 23 5.28 -6.81 -13.01
N LYS A 24 6.26 -6.11 -13.59
CA LYS A 24 7.39 -5.54 -12.83
C LYS A 24 6.95 -4.44 -11.90
N LEU A 25 6.01 -3.58 -12.32
CA LEU A 25 5.43 -2.54 -11.48
C LEU A 25 4.65 -3.16 -10.32
N ILE A 26 3.83 -4.17 -10.60
CA ILE A 26 3.10 -4.90 -9.56
C ILE A 26 4.08 -5.48 -8.53
N ARG A 27 5.12 -6.19 -8.98
CA ARG A 27 6.14 -6.75 -8.09
C ARG A 27 6.89 -5.69 -7.28
N TRP A 28 7.09 -4.49 -7.82
CA TRP A 28 7.68 -3.38 -7.07
C TRP A 28 6.77 -2.90 -5.94
N ILE A 29 5.47 -2.75 -6.22
CA ILE A 29 4.46 -2.39 -5.19
C ILE A 29 4.39 -3.49 -4.12
N GLU A 30 4.44 -4.77 -4.53
CA GLU A 30 4.48 -5.90 -3.60
C GLU A 30 5.71 -5.90 -2.73
N ALA A 31 6.88 -5.57 -3.29
CA ALA A 31 8.13 -5.45 -2.54
C ALA A 31 8.04 -4.31 -1.52
N GLU A 32 7.54 -3.14 -1.91
CA GLU A 32 7.37 -1.99 -1.02
C GLU A 32 6.42 -2.31 0.15
N GLN A 33 5.31 -3.00 -0.13
CA GLN A 33 4.33 -3.41 0.88
C GLN A 33 4.70 -4.70 1.65
N ALA A 34 5.87 -5.29 1.41
CA ALA A 34 6.21 -6.62 1.93
C ALA A 34 6.21 -6.70 3.46
N ILE A 35 6.70 -5.67 4.16
CA ILE A 35 6.67 -5.60 5.63
C ILE A 35 5.21 -5.60 6.14
N VAL A 36 4.36 -4.75 5.55
CA VAL A 36 2.95 -4.61 5.95
C VAL A 36 2.18 -5.89 5.68
N LYS A 37 2.39 -6.51 4.51
CA LYS A 37 1.77 -7.79 4.15
C LYS A 37 2.16 -8.90 5.12
N ALA A 38 3.43 -9.01 5.47
CA ALA A 38 3.92 -10.02 6.41
C ALA A 38 3.30 -9.86 7.81
N VAL A 39 3.10 -8.62 8.28
CA VAL A 39 2.55 -8.35 9.62
C VAL A 39 1.04 -8.56 9.68
N ASN A 40 0.33 -8.15 8.64
CA ASN A 40 -1.13 -8.17 8.63
C ASN A 40 -1.73 -9.42 7.95
N GLY A 41 -0.92 -10.23 7.26
CA GLY A 41 -1.37 -11.44 6.57
C GLY A 41 -2.22 -11.18 5.31
N TRP A 42 -1.94 -10.09 4.57
CA TRP A 42 -2.67 -9.76 3.34
C TRP A 42 -2.10 -10.51 2.13
N ASP A 43 -2.85 -11.50 1.60
CA ASP A 43 -2.62 -12.04 0.24
C ASP A 43 -3.46 -11.27 -0.79
N CYS A 44 -2.79 -10.55 -1.69
CA CYS A 44 -3.32 -9.53 -2.60
C CYS A 44 -4.18 -10.00 -3.79
N HIS A 45 -4.77 -11.21 -3.73
CA HIS A 45 -5.68 -11.70 -4.77
C HIS A 45 -7.14 -11.35 -4.43
N LYS A 46 -7.84 -10.71 -5.38
CA LYS A 46 -9.13 -10.00 -5.25
C LYS A 46 -10.37 -10.90 -5.06
N ASP A 47 -10.23 -12.21 -5.24
CA ASP A 47 -11.37 -13.13 -5.47
C ASP A 47 -12.02 -13.71 -4.20
N ASP A 48 -11.99 -12.98 -3.09
CA ASP A 48 -12.62 -13.44 -1.85
C ASP A 48 -13.40 -12.31 -1.17
N ALA A 49 -14.73 -12.45 -1.13
CA ALA A 49 -15.62 -11.52 -0.42
C ALA A 49 -15.21 -11.33 1.05
N LEU A 50 -14.57 -12.34 1.66
CA LEU A 50 -13.99 -12.23 3.00
C LEU A 50 -12.82 -11.23 3.04
N LYS A 51 -11.97 -11.21 2.00
CA LYS A 51 -10.85 -10.25 1.90
C LYS A 51 -11.34 -8.83 1.67
N GLN A 52 -12.37 -8.64 0.84
CA GLN A 52 -13.00 -7.34 0.65
C GLN A 52 -13.54 -6.81 1.99
N ARG A 53 -14.28 -7.66 2.73
CA ARG A 53 -14.78 -7.31 4.06
C ARG A 53 -13.65 -6.98 5.04
N LYS A 54 -12.59 -7.78 5.08
CA LYS A 54 -11.40 -7.51 5.90
C LYS A 54 -10.76 -6.18 5.54
N GLY A 55 -10.64 -5.87 4.25
CA GLY A 55 -10.17 -4.57 3.73
C GLY A 55 -10.98 -3.42 4.29
N ARG A 56 -12.32 -3.49 4.17
CA ARG A 56 -13.23 -2.47 4.71
C ARG A 56 -13.12 -2.32 6.23
N CYS A 57 -13.08 -3.42 6.98
CA CYS A 57 -12.89 -3.38 8.43
C CYS A 57 -11.55 -2.75 8.81
N TYR A 58 -10.46 -3.10 8.11
CA TYR A 58 -9.15 -2.50 8.37
C TYR A 58 -9.15 -0.99 8.14
N LEU A 59 -9.68 -0.54 7.00
CA LEU A 59 -9.77 0.89 6.67
C LEU A 59 -10.65 1.65 7.69
N LEU A 60 -11.77 1.07 8.09
CA LEU A 60 -12.64 1.69 9.08
C LEU A 60 -11.98 1.75 10.47
N GLU A 61 -11.46 0.63 10.98
CA GLU A 61 -10.99 0.54 12.37
C GLU A 61 -9.61 1.16 12.59
N LYS A 62 -8.73 1.13 11.58
CA LYS A 62 -7.35 1.63 11.71
C LYS A 62 -7.15 3.01 11.12
N HIS A 63 -8.01 3.39 10.20
CA HIS A 63 -7.86 4.62 9.45
C HIS A 63 -9.10 5.50 9.49
N GLU A 64 -10.22 5.08 10.11
CA GLU A 64 -11.47 5.85 10.12
C GLU A 64 -12.01 6.14 8.71
N ALA A 65 -11.61 5.33 7.72
CA ALA A 65 -12.04 5.42 6.33
C ALA A 65 -13.16 4.41 6.07
N GLY A 66 -14.40 4.82 6.36
CA GLY A 66 -15.62 4.05 6.15
C GLY A 66 -16.24 4.19 4.77
N SER A 67 -15.76 5.15 3.96
CA SER A 67 -16.25 5.41 2.60
C SER A 67 -15.12 5.72 1.62
N ARG A 68 -15.44 5.64 0.33
CA ARG A 68 -14.53 6.05 -0.76
C ARG A 68 -14.04 7.48 -0.61
N LEU A 69 -14.94 8.43 -0.30
CA LEU A 69 -14.58 9.85 -0.13
C LEU A 69 -13.58 10.03 1.02
N GLN A 70 -13.86 9.43 2.17
CA GLN A 70 -12.97 9.49 3.33
C GLN A 70 -11.58 8.89 3.03
N LEU A 71 -11.54 7.76 2.31
CA LEU A 71 -10.28 7.15 1.89
C LEU A 71 -9.49 8.07 0.95
N ILE A 72 -10.15 8.67 -0.05
CA ILE A 72 -9.51 9.60 -0.98
C ILE A 72 -8.96 10.81 -0.24
N ASP A 73 -9.75 11.43 0.65
CA ASP A 73 -9.33 12.58 1.44
C ASP A 73 -8.09 12.25 2.29
N GLN A 74 -8.08 11.08 2.92
CA GLN A 74 -6.92 10.61 3.68
C GLN A 74 -5.68 10.42 2.80
N ILE A 75 -5.79 9.71 1.68
CA ILE A 75 -4.67 9.53 0.75
C ILE A 75 -4.13 10.88 0.27
N MET A 76 -5.02 11.83 -0.05
CA MET A 76 -4.63 13.16 -0.52
C MET A 76 -3.99 14.02 0.57
N SER A 77 -4.34 13.79 1.85
CA SER A 77 -3.70 14.47 2.98
C SER A 77 -2.28 13.98 3.27
N LEU A 78 -1.96 12.73 2.90
CA LEU A 78 -0.62 12.15 3.10
C LEU A 78 0.43 12.88 2.25
N GLY A 79 1.52 13.32 2.90
CA GLY A 79 2.56 14.10 2.26
C GLY A 79 2.24 15.57 2.02
N SER A 80 1.07 16.06 2.46
CA SER A 80 0.75 17.50 2.38
C SER A 80 1.67 18.36 3.26
N LEU A 81 2.05 17.84 4.43
CA LEU A 81 2.95 18.51 5.39
C LEU A 81 4.43 18.10 5.21
N SER A 82 4.67 16.91 4.64
CA SER A 82 6.02 16.39 4.40
C SER A 82 6.06 15.58 3.10
N PRO A 83 6.19 16.25 1.94
CA PRO A 83 6.08 15.60 0.62
C PRO A 83 7.16 14.55 0.33
N ASN A 84 8.20 14.48 1.16
CA ASN A 84 9.31 13.55 1.10
C ASN A 84 9.33 12.55 2.28
N SER A 85 8.20 12.41 3.00
CA SER A 85 8.05 11.41 4.07
C SER A 85 7.90 10.02 3.47
N VAL A 86 8.91 9.16 3.67
CA VAL A 86 8.82 7.73 3.30
C VAL A 86 7.62 7.08 3.96
N TRP A 87 7.32 7.45 5.22
CA TRP A 87 6.16 6.95 5.94
C TRP A 87 4.84 7.31 5.25
N ASP A 88 4.65 8.59 4.90
CA ASP A 88 3.40 9.06 4.27
C ASP A 88 3.23 8.41 2.91
N MET A 89 4.31 8.27 2.13
CA MET A 89 4.27 7.64 0.81
C MET A 89 3.97 6.13 0.93
N SER A 90 4.62 5.41 1.85
CA SER A 90 4.32 4.00 2.12
C SER A 90 2.89 3.81 2.59
N LYS A 91 2.37 4.75 3.40
CA LYS A 91 0.96 4.75 3.83
C LYS A 91 0.01 5.02 2.68
N ALA A 92 0.36 5.90 1.75
CA ALA A 92 -0.46 6.16 0.57
C ALA A 92 -0.56 4.90 -0.32
N ILE A 93 0.55 4.16 -0.51
CA ILE A 93 0.55 2.88 -1.23
C ILE A 93 -0.28 1.83 -0.50
N GLU A 94 -0.15 1.73 0.83
CA GLU A 94 -0.92 0.80 1.67
C GLU A 94 -2.42 1.06 1.54
N LEU A 95 -2.85 2.31 1.76
CA LEU A 95 -4.25 2.71 1.67
C LEU A 95 -4.82 2.55 0.25
N ALA A 96 -4.03 2.85 -0.78
CA ALA A 96 -4.43 2.64 -2.17
C ALA A 96 -4.63 1.15 -2.47
N THR A 97 -3.70 0.30 -2.04
CA THR A 97 -3.75 -1.16 -2.25
C THR A 97 -4.96 -1.76 -1.52
N ILE A 98 -5.15 -1.43 -0.25
CA ILE A 98 -6.28 -1.94 0.54
C ILE A 98 -7.59 -1.34 0.03
N GLY A 99 -7.61 -0.08 -0.41
CA GLY A 99 -8.75 0.56 -1.04
C GLY A 99 -9.23 -0.14 -2.29
N TYR A 100 -8.31 -0.59 -3.15
CA TYR A 100 -8.65 -1.43 -4.29
C TYR A 100 -9.20 -2.80 -3.88
N LEU A 101 -8.58 -3.45 -2.89
CA LEU A 101 -9.05 -4.73 -2.37
C LEU A 101 -10.40 -4.63 -1.66
N ALA A 102 -10.71 -3.49 -1.04
CA ALA A 102 -11.95 -3.20 -0.33
C ALA A 102 -13.09 -2.74 -1.27
N ASP A 103 -12.79 -2.59 -2.56
CA ASP A 103 -13.70 -2.05 -3.57
C ASP A 103 -14.13 -0.61 -3.26
N TYR A 104 -13.21 0.21 -2.77
CA TYR A 104 -13.37 1.67 -2.64
C TYR A 104 -12.66 2.42 -3.76
N LEU A 105 -11.62 1.83 -4.36
CA LEU A 105 -10.84 2.43 -5.46
C LEU A 105 -10.83 1.51 -6.68
N THR A 106 -10.74 2.09 -7.88
CA THR A 106 -10.42 1.32 -9.08
C THR A 106 -8.95 0.88 -9.07
N LEU A 107 -8.60 -0.10 -9.90
CA LEU A 107 -7.19 -0.49 -10.07
C LEU A 107 -6.35 0.70 -10.57
N ARG A 108 -6.88 1.48 -11.51
CA ARG A 108 -6.22 2.66 -12.08
C ARG A 108 -5.91 3.70 -11.01
N GLU A 109 -6.85 3.95 -10.10
CA GLU A 109 -6.65 4.89 -8.98
C GLU A 109 -5.56 4.41 -8.04
N ALA A 110 -5.62 3.14 -7.63
CA ALA A 110 -4.63 2.57 -6.74
C ALA A 110 -3.22 2.58 -7.36
N LEU A 111 -3.09 2.28 -8.65
CA LEU A 111 -1.81 2.34 -9.36
C LEU A 111 -1.31 3.77 -9.56
N ASN A 112 -2.19 4.73 -9.85
CA ASN A 112 -1.82 6.14 -9.96
C ASN A 112 -1.19 6.66 -8.65
N VAL A 113 -1.82 6.34 -7.51
CA VAL A 113 -1.27 6.67 -6.18
C VAL A 113 0.05 5.95 -5.99
N SER A 114 0.10 4.65 -6.28
CA SER A 114 1.28 3.83 -6.01
C SER A 114 2.51 4.23 -6.81
N VAL A 115 2.36 4.55 -8.11
CA VAL A 115 3.45 5.06 -8.95
C VAL A 115 3.95 6.40 -8.42
N THR A 116 3.04 7.32 -8.10
CA THR A 116 3.41 8.68 -7.64
C THR A 116 4.14 8.62 -6.31
N ALA A 117 3.63 7.85 -5.35
CA ALA A 117 4.25 7.65 -4.05
C ALA A 117 5.59 6.90 -4.15
N GLY A 118 5.65 5.85 -4.99
CA GLY A 118 6.86 5.06 -5.21
C GLY A 118 8.00 5.90 -5.80
N GLN A 119 7.70 6.76 -6.78
CA GLN A 119 8.69 7.69 -7.34
C GLN A 119 9.24 8.66 -6.27
N ARG A 120 8.40 9.10 -5.32
CA ARG A 120 8.85 9.95 -4.21
C ARG A 120 9.71 9.15 -3.22
N ILE A 121 9.37 7.91 -2.92
CA ILE A 121 10.19 7.01 -2.09
C ILE A 121 11.58 6.80 -2.73
N GLN A 122 11.65 6.56 -4.05
CA GLN A 122 12.90 6.42 -4.79
C GLN A 122 13.76 7.69 -4.79
N LYS A 123 13.16 8.88 -4.65
CA LYS A 123 13.90 10.15 -4.49
C LYS A 123 14.42 10.36 -3.07
N CYS A 124 13.73 9.83 -2.07
CA CYS A 124 14.04 10.05 -0.65
C CYS A 124 14.96 8.98 -0.07
N THR A 125 15.03 7.81 -0.71
CA THR A 125 15.81 6.66 -0.27
C THR A 125 16.46 5.99 -1.48
N SER A 126 17.50 5.18 -1.26
CA SER A 126 18.30 4.61 -2.34
C SER A 126 18.33 3.08 -2.36
N SER A 127 17.59 2.42 -1.48
CA SER A 127 17.50 0.95 -1.42
C SER A 127 16.31 0.51 -0.57
N TRP A 128 15.91 -0.76 -0.75
CA TRP A 128 14.89 -1.40 0.09
C TRP A 128 15.25 -1.37 1.59
N GLU A 129 16.53 -1.54 1.93
CA GLU A 129 16.99 -1.51 3.32
C GLU A 129 16.85 -0.13 3.95
N LYS A 130 17.20 0.93 3.21
CA LYS A 130 17.03 2.31 3.71
C LYS A 130 15.56 2.68 3.84
N MET A 131 14.73 2.28 2.88
CA MET A 131 13.27 2.46 2.94
C MET A 131 12.68 1.74 4.16
N GLY A 132 12.96 0.44 4.33
CA GLY A 132 12.45 -0.34 5.46
C GLY A 132 12.94 0.19 6.82
N THR A 133 14.20 0.62 6.91
CA THR A 133 14.73 1.26 8.13
C THR A 133 14.00 2.58 8.45
N ALA A 134 13.72 3.40 7.43
CA ALA A 134 12.96 4.63 7.61
C ALA A 134 11.53 4.33 8.08
N TYR A 135 10.85 3.37 7.44
CA TYR A 135 9.51 2.92 7.84
C TYR A 135 9.47 2.48 9.32
N LEU A 136 10.39 1.61 9.74
CA LEU A 136 10.44 1.11 11.12
C LEU A 136 10.72 2.22 12.13
N ARG A 137 11.56 3.20 11.77
CA ARG A 137 11.82 4.37 12.62
C ARG A 137 10.54 5.17 12.87
N TYR A 138 9.78 5.47 11.82
CA TYR A 138 8.51 6.17 11.95
C TYR A 138 7.49 5.35 12.75
N LEU A 139 7.38 4.05 12.47
CA LEU A 139 6.50 3.16 13.23
C LEU A 139 6.83 3.20 14.73
N LYS A 140 8.12 3.17 15.08
CA LYS A 140 8.58 3.32 16.47
C LYS A 140 8.24 4.68 17.07
N THR A 141 8.33 5.76 16.28
CA THR A 141 7.95 7.11 16.74
C THR A 141 6.45 7.20 17.07
N PHE A 142 5.58 6.63 16.23
CA PHE A 142 4.13 6.75 16.40
C PHE A 142 3.54 5.69 17.35
N GLU A 143 4.04 4.46 17.33
CA GLU A 143 3.47 3.35 18.11
C GLU A 143 4.34 2.93 19.31
N GLY A 144 5.55 3.47 19.46
CA GLY A 144 6.48 3.05 20.50
C GLY A 144 6.91 1.58 20.36
N ASN A 145 7.20 0.92 21.48
CA ASN A 145 7.65 -0.49 21.51
C ASN A 145 6.48 -1.50 21.39
N SER A 146 5.62 -1.29 20.41
CA SER A 146 4.39 -2.08 20.19
C SER A 146 4.67 -3.51 19.71
N LYS A 147 3.66 -4.39 19.79
CA LYS A 147 3.74 -5.73 19.17
C LYS A 147 3.89 -5.64 17.66
N ARG A 148 3.24 -4.65 17.03
CA ARG A 148 3.32 -4.41 15.59
C ARG A 148 4.73 -4.04 15.17
N LEU A 149 5.40 -3.14 15.91
CA LEU A 149 6.80 -2.79 15.64
C LEU A 149 7.70 -4.04 15.63
N ARG A 150 7.61 -4.88 16.66
CA ARG A 150 8.43 -6.12 16.73
C ARG A 150 8.15 -7.07 15.58
N ALA A 151 6.88 -7.22 15.18
CA ALA A 151 6.51 -8.02 14.03
C ALA A 151 7.06 -7.43 12.72
N SER A 152 7.00 -6.11 12.54
CA SER A 152 7.57 -5.41 11.39
C SER A 152 9.09 -5.52 11.32
N GLU A 153 9.78 -5.44 12.46
CA GLU A 153 11.23 -5.65 12.56
C GLU A 153 11.61 -7.08 12.15
N ALA A 154 10.89 -8.09 12.66
CA ALA A 154 11.10 -9.49 12.28
C ALA A 154 10.85 -9.73 10.79
N ALA A 155 9.78 -9.17 10.24
CA ALA A 155 9.47 -9.26 8.80
C ALA A 155 10.56 -8.60 7.95
N PHE A 156 11.04 -7.42 8.34
CA PHE A 156 12.12 -6.72 7.63
C PHE A 156 13.43 -7.51 7.66
N GLU A 157 13.78 -8.11 8.81
CA GLU A 157 14.95 -8.98 8.93
C GLU A 157 14.85 -10.21 8.00
N GLN A 158 13.67 -10.86 7.95
CA GLN A 158 13.45 -11.98 7.04
C GLN A 158 13.61 -11.55 5.56
N LEU A 159 13.03 -10.40 5.18
CA LEU A 159 13.15 -9.86 3.83
C LEU A 159 14.61 -9.54 3.46
N ARG A 160 15.42 -9.06 4.40
CA ARG A 160 16.83 -8.75 4.16
C ARG A 160 17.69 -9.99 3.98
N ASN A 161 17.42 -11.03 4.78
CA ASN A 161 18.30 -12.19 4.91
C ASN A 161 17.92 -13.37 3.99
N SER A 162 16.66 -13.45 3.55
CA SER A 162 16.22 -14.51 2.63
C SER A 162 16.74 -14.25 1.20
N SER A 163 17.28 -15.29 0.56
CA SER A 163 17.70 -15.27 -0.86
C SER A 163 16.51 -15.09 -1.80
N ASP A 164 15.34 -15.56 -1.38
CA ASP A 164 14.14 -15.64 -2.22
C ASP A 164 13.19 -14.46 -1.94
N SER A 165 13.68 -13.42 -1.25
CA SER A 165 12.85 -12.26 -0.90
C SER A 165 12.63 -11.33 -2.09
N LEU A 166 11.52 -10.58 -2.03
CA LEU A 166 11.24 -9.53 -3.01
C LEU A 166 12.32 -8.44 -3.05
N TYR A 167 12.99 -8.17 -1.92
CA TYR A 167 14.09 -7.22 -1.86
C TYR A 167 15.33 -7.66 -2.65
N LYS A 168 15.52 -8.97 -2.86
CA LYS A 168 16.58 -9.51 -3.74
C LYS A 168 16.11 -9.61 -5.19
N ALA A 169 14.85 -9.94 -5.41
CA ALA A 169 14.32 -10.23 -6.74
C ALA A 169 13.90 -8.97 -7.53
N VAL A 170 13.58 -7.87 -6.86
CA VAL A 170 13.05 -6.65 -7.49
C VAL A 170 14.04 -5.49 -7.32
N PRO A 171 14.57 -4.88 -8.40
CA PRO A 171 15.43 -3.71 -8.29
C PRO A 171 14.68 -2.53 -7.66
N PHE A 172 15.25 -1.93 -6.62
CA PHE A 172 14.63 -0.79 -5.94
C PHE A 172 14.47 0.42 -6.87
N ASP A 173 15.47 0.67 -7.72
CA ASP A 173 15.66 1.84 -8.58
C ASP A 173 15.10 1.66 -10.01
N MET A 174 14.33 0.60 -10.26
CA MET A 174 13.68 0.42 -11.56
C MET A 174 12.75 1.60 -11.88
N GLU A 175 12.60 1.92 -13.17
CA GLU A 175 11.70 2.98 -13.60
C GLU A 175 10.24 2.66 -13.25
N LEU A 176 9.63 3.52 -12.43
CA LEU A 176 8.19 3.47 -12.14
C LEU A 176 7.45 4.41 -13.08
N LYS A 177 6.59 3.84 -13.93
CA LYS A 177 5.78 4.60 -14.88
C LYS A 177 4.41 3.97 -15.05
N LYS A 178 3.47 4.76 -15.55
CA LYS A 178 2.15 4.28 -15.93
C LYS A 178 2.28 3.45 -17.21
N THR A 179 1.74 2.23 -17.18
CA THR A 179 1.85 1.25 -18.28
C THR A 179 0.51 0.89 -18.91
N TRP A 180 -0.55 1.62 -18.54
CA TRP A 180 -1.96 1.35 -18.83
C TRP A 180 -2.73 2.61 -19.26
#